data_AF-A0A8E2J6L4-F1
#
_entry.id   AF-A0A8E2J6L4-F1
#
_cell.length_a   1.000
_cell.length_b   1.000
_cell.length_c   1.000
_cell.angle_alpha   90.00
_cell.angle_beta   90.00
_cell.angle_gamma   90.00
#
_symmetry.space_group_name_H-M   'P 1'
#
loop_
_entity.id
_entity.type
_entity.pdbx_description
1 polymer ?
#
loop_
_entity_poly.entity_id
_entity_poly.type
_entity_poly.pdbx_seq_one_letter_code
_entity_poly.pdbx_strand_id
1 'polypeptide(L)'
;MQIHLSEPPGDVLLFLTGQEEIDTACEILYERMKALGPKVPELIILPIYSALPSEVQSRVFEPTPPGARKVVVATNVAETSLTIPGIYYVIDPGFSKQNAYDPRLGMDSLIVMPISQAQARQRAGRAGRTGPGKCYRLYTEAAFRNEMLPNSIPDIQRTNLASTILMLKAMGINDLLSFDFMDPPPAQTMLTALESLYALSALDDEGLLTRLGRKMADFPMEPTLAKMLIASVDMGCSEEILSIVAMLSVQSVFYRPKEKQGQADSKKAKFHQPEGDHLTLLTVYNGWKASNFSNAWCYENFIQARSMRRAQDVRKQLLGIMDRYVLLSSFIVL
;
A
#
# COMPACT_ATOMS: atom_id res chain seq x y z
N MET A 1 21.73 -2.91 18.86
CA MET A 1 23.05 -3.42 19.31
C MET A 1 23.18 -3.44 20.82
N GLN A 2 23.05 -2.32 21.55
CA GLN A 2 23.14 -2.34 23.02
C GLN A 2 22.19 -3.36 23.66
N ILE A 3 20.90 -3.32 23.31
CA ILE A 3 19.90 -4.31 23.72
C ILE A 3 20.37 -5.75 23.47
N HIS A 4 20.93 -6.04 22.30
CA HIS A 4 21.43 -7.37 21.95
C HIS A 4 22.58 -7.85 22.84
N LEU A 5 23.45 -6.92 23.26
CA LEU A 5 24.65 -7.22 24.05
C LEU A 5 24.39 -7.25 25.55
N SER A 6 23.44 -6.45 26.06
CA SER A 6 23.28 -6.21 27.50
C SER A 6 21.97 -6.73 28.09
N GLU A 7 20.92 -6.88 27.29
CA GLU A 7 19.60 -7.30 27.80
C GLU A 7 19.44 -8.83 27.77
N PRO A 8 18.63 -9.43 28.66
CA PRO A 8 18.29 -10.86 28.63
C PRO A 8 17.66 -11.32 27.30
N PRO A 9 17.52 -12.64 27.09
CA PRO A 9 16.89 -13.19 25.88
C PRO A 9 15.51 -12.58 25.58
N GLY A 10 15.24 -12.38 24.30
CA GLY A 10 14.02 -11.77 23.80
C GLY A 10 14.27 -10.98 22.53
N ASP A 11 13.37 -11.11 21.56
CA ASP A 11 13.52 -10.49 20.25
C ASP A 11 13.18 -9.00 20.30
N VAL A 12 13.71 -8.29 19.31
CA VAL A 12 13.56 -6.84 19.18
C VAL A 12 12.64 -6.52 18.00
N LEU A 13 11.73 -5.57 18.21
CA LEU A 13 10.94 -4.95 17.16
C LEU A 13 11.33 -3.46 17.05
N LEU A 14 11.87 -3.07 15.90
CA LEU A 14 12.22 -1.69 15.58
C LEU A 14 11.21 -1.12 14.58
N PHE A 15 10.57 -0.01 14.91
CA PHE A 15 9.69 0.70 13.98
C PHE A 15 10.47 1.71 13.13
N LEU A 16 10.28 1.67 11.80
CA LEU A 16 10.76 2.66 10.84
C LEU A 16 9.66 3.01 9.84
N THR A 17 9.86 4.01 8.98
CA THR A 17 8.75 4.61 8.24
C THR A 17 8.51 4.01 6.86
N GLY A 18 9.52 3.37 6.25
CA GLY A 18 9.38 2.77 4.92
C GLY A 18 10.56 1.90 4.50
N GLN A 19 10.42 1.31 3.31
CA GLN A 19 11.36 0.33 2.76
C GLN A 19 12.80 0.82 2.74
N GLU A 20 13.08 2.00 2.19
CA GLU A 20 14.44 2.51 2.04
C GLU A 20 15.17 2.65 3.38
N GLU A 21 14.49 3.21 4.39
CA GLU A 21 15.01 3.33 5.76
C GLU A 21 15.24 1.95 6.38
N ILE A 22 14.31 1.01 6.18
CA ILE A 22 14.39 -0.35 6.70
C ILE A 22 15.57 -1.10 6.10
N ASP A 23 15.71 -1.08 4.78
CA ASP A 23 16.79 -1.78 4.07
C ASP A 23 18.15 -1.19 4.50
N THR A 24 18.26 0.14 4.59
CA THR A 24 19.47 0.84 5.05
C THR A 24 19.82 0.51 6.50
N ALA A 25 18.82 0.50 7.40
CA ALA A 25 19.03 0.15 8.80
C ALA A 25 19.46 -1.32 8.96
N CYS A 26 18.89 -2.23 8.17
CA CYS A 26 19.28 -3.63 8.13
C CYS A 26 20.74 -3.79 7.69
N GLU A 27 21.16 -3.13 6.61
CA GLU A 27 22.53 -3.15 6.10
C GLU A 27 23.53 -2.60 7.12
N ILE A 28 23.24 -1.44 7.72
CA ILE A 28 24.11 -0.84 8.76
C ILE A 28 24.21 -1.75 9.97
N LEU A 29 23.10 -2.34 10.42
CA LEU A 29 23.10 -3.24 11.56
C LEU A 29 23.91 -4.51 11.26
N TYR A 30 23.78 -5.06 10.05
CA TYR A 30 24.53 -6.23 9.62
C TYR A 30 26.04 -5.97 9.60
N GLU A 31 26.49 -4.88 8.96
CA GLU A 31 27.91 -4.52 8.89
C GLU A 31 28.52 -4.27 10.28
N ARG A 32 27.77 -3.59 11.16
CA ARG A 32 28.23 -3.37 12.54
C ARG A 32 28.31 -4.65 13.35
N MET A 33 27.36 -5.57 13.19
CA MET A 33 27.42 -6.88 13.86
C MET A 33 28.59 -7.72 13.36
N LYS A 34 28.87 -7.70 12.05
CA LYS A 34 30.04 -8.36 11.47
C LYS A 34 31.35 -7.81 12.02
N ALA A 35 31.44 -6.48 12.21
CA ALA A 35 32.62 -5.83 12.77
C ALA A 35 32.91 -6.19 14.25
N LEU A 36 31.88 -6.57 15.03
CA LEU A 36 32.06 -7.01 16.43
C LEU A 36 32.72 -8.40 16.55
N GLY A 37 32.76 -9.17 15.46
CA GLY A 37 33.42 -10.46 15.39
C GLY A 37 32.63 -11.62 16.03
N PRO A 38 33.21 -12.84 16.02
CA PRO A 38 32.49 -14.08 16.37
C PRO A 38 32.24 -14.27 17.87
N LYS A 39 32.72 -13.37 18.73
CA LYS A 39 32.53 -13.45 20.19
C LYS A 39 31.13 -12.98 20.63
N VAL A 40 30.39 -12.35 19.72
CA VAL A 40 29.04 -11.83 19.99
C VAL A 40 28.00 -12.84 19.52
N PRO A 41 26.92 -13.07 20.30
CA PRO A 41 25.78 -13.87 19.86
C PRO A 41 25.25 -13.46 18.49
N GLU A 42 24.74 -14.42 17.73
CA GLU A 42 24.19 -14.14 16.40
C GLU A 42 22.97 -13.21 16.49
N LEU A 43 22.89 -12.24 15.58
CA LEU A 43 21.76 -11.33 15.43
C LEU A 43 21.10 -11.56 14.07
N ILE A 44 19.90 -12.12 14.07
CA ILE A 44 19.11 -12.37 12.86
C ILE A 44 18.31 -11.10 12.55
N ILE A 45 18.60 -10.48 11.41
CA ILE A 45 18.00 -9.19 11.01
C ILE A 45 16.96 -9.47 9.91
N LEU A 46 15.71 -9.10 10.15
CA LEU A 46 14.61 -9.35 9.21
C LEU A 46 13.80 -8.07 8.94
N PRO A 47 13.68 -7.62 7.69
CA PRO A 47 12.82 -6.49 7.33
C PRO A 47 11.35 -6.94 7.22
N ILE A 48 10.41 -6.04 7.54
CA ILE A 48 8.99 -6.22 7.24
C ILE A 48 8.28 -4.93 6.79
N TYR A 49 7.77 -4.95 5.56
CA TYR A 49 6.98 -3.88 4.95
C TYR A 49 6.05 -4.44 3.87
N SER A 50 5.01 -3.68 3.51
CA SER A 50 3.88 -4.16 2.69
C SER A 50 4.25 -4.74 1.33
N ALA A 51 5.34 -4.27 0.71
CA ALA A 51 5.79 -4.69 -0.61
C ALA A 51 6.67 -5.97 -0.61
N LEU A 52 7.01 -6.54 0.55
CA LEU A 52 7.85 -7.74 0.60
C LEU A 52 7.12 -8.98 0.04
N PRO A 53 7.83 -9.89 -0.64
CA PRO A 53 7.30 -11.22 -0.99
C PRO A 53 6.87 -12.02 0.25
N SER A 54 5.82 -12.85 0.17
CA SER A 54 5.37 -13.58 1.38
C SER A 54 6.40 -14.56 1.90
N GLU A 55 7.21 -15.16 1.02
CA GLU A 55 8.24 -16.10 1.44
C GLU A 55 9.27 -15.41 2.36
N VAL A 56 9.50 -14.11 2.14
CA VAL A 56 10.37 -13.30 3.00
C VAL A 56 9.62 -12.86 4.26
N GLN A 57 8.35 -12.47 4.12
CA GLN A 57 7.52 -12.08 5.28
C GLN A 57 7.34 -13.24 6.27
N SER A 58 7.21 -14.49 5.80
CA SER A 58 6.97 -15.65 6.69
C SER A 58 8.13 -15.91 7.65
N ARG A 59 9.36 -15.54 7.26
CA ARG A 59 10.57 -15.73 8.08
C ARG A 59 10.51 -15.00 9.41
N VAL A 60 9.74 -13.91 9.51
CA VAL A 60 9.62 -13.18 10.79
C VAL A 60 8.92 -14.01 11.87
N PHE A 61 8.12 -15.01 11.48
CA PHE A 61 7.41 -15.89 12.40
C PHE A 61 8.22 -17.11 12.83
N GLU A 62 9.35 -17.38 12.18
CA GLU A 62 10.23 -18.47 12.56
C GLU A 62 10.79 -18.24 13.98
N PRO A 63 10.88 -19.28 14.81
CA PRO A 63 11.40 -19.17 16.15
C PRO A 63 12.90 -18.82 16.12
N THR A 64 13.31 -17.98 17.05
CA THR A 64 14.72 -17.59 17.18
C THR A 64 15.54 -18.78 17.70
N PRO A 65 16.64 -19.17 17.02
CA PRO A 65 17.52 -20.25 17.47
C PRO A 65 18.11 -19.97 18.86
N PRO A 66 18.39 -21.02 19.67
CA PRO A 66 19.05 -20.85 20.96
C PRO A 66 20.39 -20.13 20.83
N GLY A 67 20.61 -19.13 21.69
CA GLY A 67 21.84 -18.34 21.67
C GLY A 67 21.90 -17.25 20.60
N ALA A 68 20.84 -17.08 19.79
CA ALA A 68 20.68 -15.96 18.88
C ALA A 68 19.60 -14.99 19.37
N ARG A 69 19.53 -13.80 18.74
CA ARG A 69 18.41 -12.86 18.88
C ARG A 69 17.90 -12.46 17.50
N LYS A 70 16.58 -12.35 17.35
CA LYS A 70 15.98 -11.78 16.14
C LYS A 70 15.66 -10.30 16.35
N VAL A 71 15.99 -9.49 15.35
CA VAL A 71 15.57 -8.09 15.25
C VAL A 71 14.70 -7.97 14.01
N VAL A 72 13.44 -7.65 14.22
CA VAL A 72 12.51 -7.32 13.15
C VAL A 72 12.47 -5.81 12.97
N VAL A 73 12.76 -5.34 11.77
CA VAL A 73 12.72 -3.92 11.40
C VAL A 73 11.48 -3.69 10.54
N ALA A 74 10.48 -2.99 11.09
CA ALA A 74 9.11 -3.01 10.61
C ALA A 74 8.55 -1.61 10.35
N THR A 75 7.62 -1.50 9.39
CA THR A 75 6.69 -0.36 9.36
C THR A 75 5.56 -0.53 10.40
N ASN A 76 4.58 0.37 10.37
CA ASN A 76 3.34 0.25 11.15
C ASN A 76 2.53 -1.03 10.87
N VAL A 77 2.91 -1.88 9.91
CA VAL A 77 2.31 -3.22 9.72
C VAL A 77 2.42 -4.10 10.98
N ALA A 78 3.48 -3.92 11.77
CA ALA A 78 3.67 -4.64 13.03
C ALA A 78 2.91 -4.01 14.22
N GLU A 79 2.29 -2.84 14.03
CA GLU A 79 1.60 -2.09 15.07
C GLU A 79 0.21 -2.66 15.39
N THR A 80 -0.52 -3.10 14.37
CA THR A 80 -1.88 -3.65 14.49
C THR A 80 -1.98 -5.03 13.84
N SER A 81 -1.60 -5.14 12.57
CA SER A 81 -1.96 -6.25 11.69
C SER A 81 -1.22 -7.57 11.92
N LEU A 82 -0.03 -7.55 12.55
CA LEU A 82 0.80 -8.75 12.71
C LEU A 82 1.22 -8.98 14.15
N THR A 83 1.26 -10.24 14.58
CA THR A 83 1.77 -10.64 15.90
C THR A 83 3.01 -11.47 15.71
N ILE A 84 4.16 -10.92 16.05
CA ILE A 84 5.44 -11.62 15.98
C ILE A 84 5.71 -12.22 17.37
N PRO A 85 5.75 -13.55 17.52
CA PRO A 85 6.03 -14.17 18.79
C PRO A 85 7.48 -13.88 19.22
N GLY A 86 7.73 -13.83 20.53
CA GLY A 86 9.07 -13.68 21.08
C GLY A 86 9.59 -12.25 21.19
N ILE A 87 8.80 -11.23 20.81
CA ILE A 87 9.16 -9.82 21.01
C ILE A 87 9.08 -9.47 22.50
N TYR A 88 10.21 -8.98 23.05
CA TYR A 88 10.31 -8.44 24.41
C TYR A 88 10.81 -6.99 24.42
N TYR A 89 11.50 -6.56 23.36
CA TYR A 89 12.07 -5.22 23.26
C TYR A 89 11.48 -4.49 22.07
N VAL A 90 10.92 -3.31 22.29
CA VAL A 90 10.44 -2.43 21.23
C VAL A 90 11.30 -1.18 21.16
N ILE A 91 11.70 -0.77 19.97
CA ILE A 91 12.34 0.53 19.71
C ILE A 91 11.39 1.35 18.87
N ASP A 92 10.94 2.48 19.40
CA ASP A 92 9.94 3.35 18.79
C ASP A 92 10.51 4.76 18.57
N PRO A 93 10.91 5.09 17.32
CA PRO A 93 11.30 6.45 16.96
C PRO A 93 10.15 7.46 16.98
N GLY A 94 8.89 7.03 17.02
CA GLY A 94 7.75 7.93 17.10
C GLY A 94 7.23 8.45 15.75
N PHE A 95 7.58 7.81 14.63
CA PHE A 95 7.15 8.24 13.28
C PHE A 95 6.42 7.12 12.51
N SER A 96 5.62 7.53 11.53
CA SER A 96 4.99 6.65 10.53
C SER A 96 4.74 7.42 9.23
N LYS A 97 4.74 6.72 8.09
CA LYS A 97 4.21 7.26 6.84
C LYS A 97 2.70 7.13 6.83
N GLN A 98 2.01 8.22 6.51
CA GLN A 98 0.56 8.29 6.44
C GLN A 98 0.14 9.00 5.16
N ASN A 99 -0.98 8.59 4.57
CA ASN A 99 -1.56 9.30 3.45
C ASN A 99 -2.09 10.65 3.94
N ALA A 100 -1.79 11.70 3.19
CA ALA A 100 -2.30 13.04 3.37
C ALA A 100 -2.76 13.58 2.03
N TYR A 101 -4.02 13.95 1.96
CA TYR A 101 -4.63 14.57 0.80
C TYR A 101 -4.57 16.09 0.89
N ASP A 102 -4.05 16.74 -0.15
CA ASP A 102 -4.14 18.19 -0.31
C ASP A 102 -5.31 18.51 -1.26
N PRO A 103 -6.44 19.06 -0.76
CA PRO A 103 -7.60 19.37 -1.58
C PRO A 103 -7.37 20.53 -2.55
N ARG A 104 -6.38 21.41 -2.31
CA ARG A 104 -6.08 22.52 -3.22
C ARG A 104 -5.32 22.05 -4.45
N LEU A 105 -4.41 21.10 -4.24
CA LEU A 105 -3.64 20.48 -5.30
C LEU A 105 -4.36 19.27 -5.93
N GLY A 106 -5.36 18.72 -5.23
CA GLY A 106 -6.09 17.53 -5.67
C GLY A 106 -5.26 16.26 -5.64
N MET A 107 -4.23 16.19 -4.79
CA MET A 107 -3.23 15.11 -4.79
C MET A 107 -3.08 14.44 -3.44
N ASP A 108 -3.01 13.11 -3.45
CA ASP A 108 -2.58 12.31 -2.31
C ASP A 108 -1.05 12.29 -2.23
N SER A 109 -0.54 12.45 -1.02
CA SER A 109 0.89 12.39 -0.72
C SER A 109 1.13 11.44 0.46
N LEU A 110 2.25 10.73 0.43
CA LEU A 110 2.66 9.88 1.53
C LEU A 110 3.71 10.63 2.35
N ILE A 111 3.31 11.20 3.47
CA ILE A 111 4.18 12.03 4.31
C ILE A 111 4.57 11.31 5.60
N VAL A 112 5.80 11.56 6.06
CA VAL A 112 6.26 11.10 7.36
C VAL A 112 5.72 12.04 8.42
N MET A 113 4.97 11.51 9.38
CA MET A 113 4.39 12.26 10.49
C MET A 113 4.71 11.62 11.84
N PRO A 114 4.75 12.41 12.92
CA PRO A 114 4.73 11.87 14.28
C PRO A 114 3.51 10.98 14.50
N ILE A 115 3.68 9.92 15.28
CA ILE A 115 2.57 9.05 15.68
C ILE A 115 1.73 9.70 16.78
N SER A 116 0.48 9.25 16.91
CA SER A 116 -0.36 9.60 18.06
C SER A 116 0.03 8.85 19.33
N GLN A 117 -0.43 9.33 20.48
CA GLN A 117 -0.24 8.67 21.76
C GLN A 117 -0.87 7.27 21.77
N ALA A 118 -2.03 7.09 21.13
CA ALA A 118 -2.67 5.79 20.96
C ALA A 118 -1.77 4.80 20.21
N GLN A 119 -1.17 5.22 19.09
CA GLN A 119 -0.24 4.40 18.31
C GLN A 119 1.02 4.07 19.10
N ALA A 120 1.61 5.06 19.79
CA ALA A 120 2.77 4.87 20.67
C ALA A 120 2.50 3.86 21.82
N ARG A 121 1.26 3.83 22.34
CA ARG A 121 0.83 2.83 23.34
C ARG A 121 0.68 1.44 22.71
N GLN A 122 0.12 1.34 21.49
CA GLN A 122 0.02 0.08 20.75
C GLN A 122 1.39 -0.52 20.44
N ARG A 123 2.34 0.31 19.98
CA ARG A 123 3.73 -0.08 19.74
C ARG A 123 4.39 -0.60 21.01
N ALA A 124 4.28 0.13 22.12
CA ALA A 124 4.80 -0.32 23.41
C ALA A 124 4.16 -1.63 23.87
N GLY A 125 2.86 -1.82 23.65
CA GLY A 125 2.13 -3.05 23.95
C GLY A 125 2.66 -4.30 23.24
N ARG A 126 3.40 -4.14 22.13
CA ARG A 126 4.03 -5.27 21.42
C ARG A 126 5.13 -5.95 22.24
N ALA A 127 5.81 -5.22 23.12
CA ALA A 127 6.80 -5.77 24.04
C ALA A 127 6.18 -6.65 25.14
N GLY A 128 4.90 -6.43 25.46
CA GLY A 128 4.23 -7.07 26.61
C GLY A 128 3.44 -8.34 26.29
N ARG A 129 3.53 -8.86 25.06
CA ARG A 129 2.65 -9.97 24.62
C ARG A 129 3.08 -11.35 25.11
N THR A 130 4.37 -11.57 25.28
CA THR A 130 4.92 -12.87 25.71
C THR A 130 5.24 -12.87 27.21
N GLY A 131 5.57 -11.71 27.76
CA GLY A 131 5.96 -11.52 29.15
C GLY A 131 6.34 -10.06 29.41
N PRO A 132 6.92 -9.75 30.58
CA PRO A 132 7.39 -8.40 30.89
C PRO A 132 8.47 -7.95 29.89
N GLY A 133 8.17 -6.92 29.10
CA GLY A 133 9.06 -6.37 28.09
C GLY A 133 9.45 -4.91 28.34
N LYS A 134 10.30 -4.37 27.48
CA LYS A 134 10.76 -2.97 27.52
C LYS A 134 10.47 -2.26 26.20
N CYS A 135 10.02 -1.01 26.28
CA CYS A 135 9.85 -0.13 25.13
C CYS A 135 10.79 1.07 25.24
N TYR A 136 11.66 1.24 24.26
CA TYR A 136 12.60 2.35 24.15
C TYR A 136 12.04 3.38 23.16
N ARG A 137 11.52 4.48 23.69
CA ARG A 137 11.02 5.60 22.90
C ARG A 137 12.17 6.57 22.63
N LEU A 138 12.39 6.94 21.37
CA LEU A 138 13.47 7.87 20.99
C LEU A 138 13.01 9.34 21.03
N TYR A 139 12.05 9.64 21.88
CA TYR A 139 11.47 10.95 22.12
C TYR A 139 11.28 11.15 23.63
N THR A 140 11.26 12.41 24.06
CA THR A 140 11.11 12.75 25.47
C THR A 140 9.69 12.46 25.96
N GLU A 141 9.55 12.27 27.27
CA GLU A 141 8.24 12.16 27.89
C GLU A 141 7.40 13.44 27.68
N ALA A 142 8.04 14.60 27.66
CA ALA A 142 7.37 15.87 27.35
C ALA A 142 6.79 15.88 25.93
N ALA A 143 7.56 15.43 24.92
CA ALA A 143 7.06 15.33 23.54
C ALA A 143 5.89 14.36 23.44
N PHE A 144 5.96 13.21 24.12
CA PHE A 144 4.85 12.25 24.16
C PHE A 144 3.56 12.84 24.75
N ARG A 145 3.67 13.64 25.82
CA ARG A 145 2.51 14.20 26.53
C ARG A 145 1.93 15.44 25.87
N ASN A 146 2.79 16.31 25.31
CA ASN A 146 2.43 17.66 24.91
C ASN A 146 2.43 17.89 23.39
N GLU A 147 3.23 17.15 22.63
CA GLU A 147 3.38 17.37 21.17
C GLU A 147 2.60 16.33 20.35
N MET A 148 2.50 15.09 20.83
CA MET A 148 1.78 14.03 20.12
C MET A 148 0.26 14.14 20.31
N LEU A 149 -0.47 14.02 19.19
CA LEU A 149 -1.94 13.96 19.21
C LEU A 149 -2.43 12.76 20.05
N PRO A 150 -3.53 12.88 20.81
CA PRO A 150 -4.06 11.76 21.58
C PRO A 150 -4.41 10.54 20.73
N ASN A 151 -5.08 10.78 19.60
CA ASN A 151 -5.54 9.78 18.65
C ASN A 151 -5.05 10.11 17.24
N SER A 152 -5.00 9.11 16.36
CA SER A 152 -4.75 9.33 14.94
C SER A 152 -5.91 10.08 14.30
N ILE A 153 -5.58 10.99 13.39
CA ILE A 153 -6.60 11.64 12.56
C ILE A 153 -7.33 10.56 11.74
N PRO A 154 -8.66 10.56 11.65
CA PRO A 154 -9.43 9.60 10.87
C PRO A 154 -9.09 9.63 9.38
N ASP A 155 -9.23 8.48 8.70
CA ASP A 155 -8.90 8.37 7.28
C ASP A 155 -9.81 9.24 6.39
N ILE A 156 -11.11 9.35 6.73
CA ILE A 156 -12.08 10.21 6.02
C ILE A 156 -11.64 11.69 5.98
N GLN A 157 -10.83 12.15 6.93
CA GLN A 157 -10.34 13.53 6.97
C GLN A 157 -9.04 13.73 6.17
N ARG A 158 -8.45 12.67 5.62
CA ARG A 158 -7.09 12.69 5.05
C ARG A 158 -6.97 12.05 3.67
N THR A 159 -8.05 11.53 3.12
CA THR A 159 -8.05 10.89 1.79
C THR A 159 -8.91 11.69 0.82
N ASN A 160 -8.67 11.48 -0.47
CA ASN A 160 -9.61 11.89 -1.50
C ASN A 160 -11.00 11.24 -1.26
N LEU A 161 -12.07 12.04 -1.35
CA LEU A 161 -13.44 11.60 -1.08
C LEU A 161 -14.24 11.30 -2.34
N ALA A 162 -13.68 11.41 -3.54
CA ALA A 162 -14.42 11.21 -4.79
C ALA A 162 -15.12 9.84 -4.85
N SER A 163 -14.42 8.76 -4.54
CA SER A 163 -15.01 7.41 -4.50
C SER A 163 -16.09 7.28 -3.41
N THR A 164 -15.82 7.80 -2.21
CA THR A 164 -16.76 7.76 -1.07
C THR A 164 -18.04 8.54 -1.37
N ILE A 165 -17.93 9.75 -1.91
CA ILE A 165 -19.08 10.60 -2.26
C ILE A 165 -19.88 9.98 -3.40
N LEU A 166 -19.24 9.40 -4.41
CA LEU A 166 -19.93 8.68 -5.48
C LEU A 166 -20.78 7.53 -4.91
N MET A 167 -20.23 6.78 -3.97
CA MET A 167 -20.92 5.68 -3.30
C MET A 167 -22.08 6.16 -2.41
N LEU A 168 -21.89 7.24 -1.64
CA LEU A 168 -22.97 7.85 -0.83
C LEU A 168 -24.13 8.35 -1.72
N LYS A 169 -23.81 9.00 -2.83
CA LYS A 169 -24.81 9.44 -3.81
C LYS A 169 -25.53 8.25 -4.46
N ALA A 170 -24.82 7.16 -4.75
CA ALA A 170 -25.43 5.93 -5.27
C ALA A 170 -26.37 5.25 -4.25
N MET A 171 -26.11 5.41 -2.95
CA MET A 171 -27.02 4.97 -1.87
C MET A 171 -28.26 5.87 -1.71
N GLY A 172 -28.35 6.99 -2.44
CA GLY A 172 -29.46 7.94 -2.35
C GLY A 172 -29.25 9.05 -1.32
N ILE A 173 -28.04 9.20 -0.76
CA ILE A 173 -27.72 10.27 0.18
C ILE A 173 -27.35 11.52 -0.62
N ASN A 174 -28.29 12.47 -0.70
CA ASN A 174 -28.10 13.70 -1.46
C ASN A 174 -27.54 14.84 -0.63
N ASP A 175 -27.95 14.95 0.63
CA ASP A 175 -27.44 15.94 1.57
C ASP A 175 -26.24 15.38 2.32
N LEU A 176 -25.06 15.66 1.78
CA LEU A 176 -23.79 15.22 2.34
C LEU A 176 -23.37 16.06 3.56
N LEU A 177 -23.88 17.29 3.69
CA LEU A 177 -23.50 18.20 4.76
C LEU A 177 -24.21 17.85 6.08
N SER A 178 -25.44 17.33 6.00
CA SER A 178 -26.17 16.84 7.17
C SER A 178 -25.97 15.34 7.45
N PHE A 179 -25.15 14.66 6.64
CA PHE A 179 -24.85 13.25 6.87
C PHE A 179 -24.09 13.05 8.18
N ASP A 180 -24.55 12.09 8.98
CA ASP A 180 -24.06 11.82 10.34
C ASP A 180 -22.72 11.06 10.32
N PHE A 181 -21.65 11.75 9.93
CA PHE A 181 -20.29 11.22 10.05
C PHE A 181 -19.85 11.23 11.52
N MET A 182 -19.26 10.13 12.00
CA MET A 182 -18.64 10.07 13.32
C MET A 182 -17.57 11.16 13.49
N ASP A 183 -16.72 11.30 12.47
CA ASP A 183 -15.76 12.39 12.33
C ASP A 183 -15.93 12.99 10.93
N PRO A 184 -16.57 14.17 10.80
CA PRO A 184 -16.87 14.74 9.49
C PRO A 184 -15.59 15.12 8.73
N PRO A 185 -15.55 14.88 7.41
CA PRO A 185 -14.46 15.36 6.58
C PRO A 185 -14.46 16.89 6.45
N PRO A 186 -13.32 17.52 6.15
CA PRO A 186 -13.27 18.95 5.85
C PRO A 186 -14.19 19.31 4.67
N ALA A 187 -14.96 20.40 4.80
CA ALA A 187 -15.90 20.85 3.77
C ALA A 187 -15.21 21.09 2.41
N GLN A 188 -13.98 21.62 2.43
CA GLN A 188 -13.21 21.84 1.21
C GLN A 188 -12.92 20.53 0.45
N THR A 189 -12.58 19.46 1.17
CA THR A 189 -12.32 18.14 0.57
C THR A 189 -13.59 17.57 -0.06
N MET A 190 -14.75 17.76 0.58
CA MET A 190 -16.03 17.35 0.01
C MET A 190 -16.38 18.14 -1.26
N LEU A 191 -16.18 19.46 -1.26
CA LEU A 191 -16.43 20.32 -2.42
C LEU A 191 -15.55 19.92 -3.61
N THR A 192 -14.24 19.77 -3.41
CA THR A 192 -13.32 19.36 -4.48
C THR A 192 -13.66 17.97 -5.04
N ALA A 193 -14.12 17.05 -4.19
CA ALA A 193 -14.58 15.74 -4.64
C ALA A 193 -15.88 15.82 -5.47
N LEU A 194 -16.84 16.67 -5.08
CA LEU A 194 -18.05 16.93 -5.87
C LEU A 194 -17.72 17.58 -7.22
N GLU A 195 -16.84 18.58 -7.25
CA GLU A 195 -16.35 19.23 -8.47
C GLU A 195 -15.68 18.22 -9.41
N SER A 196 -14.86 17.32 -8.86
CA SER A 196 -14.22 16.25 -9.63
C SER A 196 -15.24 15.28 -10.23
N LEU A 197 -16.25 14.86 -9.47
CA LEU A 197 -17.31 13.98 -9.96
C LEU A 197 -18.19 14.65 -11.01
N TYR A 198 -18.48 15.94 -10.85
CA TYR A 198 -19.17 16.74 -11.86
C TYR A 198 -18.34 16.84 -13.15
N ALA A 199 -17.04 17.11 -13.06
CA ALA A 199 -16.14 17.13 -14.22
C ALA A 199 -16.06 15.78 -14.96
N LEU A 200 -16.23 14.66 -14.25
CA LEU A 200 -16.32 13.31 -14.83
C LEU A 200 -17.70 13.00 -15.45
N SER A 201 -18.65 13.92 -15.34
CA SER A 201 -20.06 13.76 -15.67
C SER A 201 -20.75 12.65 -14.86
N ALA A 202 -20.21 12.32 -13.68
CA ALA A 202 -20.83 11.40 -12.75
C ALA A 202 -22.01 12.07 -12.02
N LEU A 203 -21.91 13.39 -11.81
CA LEU A 203 -22.98 14.24 -11.27
C LEU A 203 -23.48 15.23 -12.33
N ASP A 204 -24.74 15.65 -12.23
CA ASP A 204 -25.32 16.74 -13.03
C ASP A 204 -25.21 18.10 -12.32
N ASP A 205 -25.79 19.15 -12.93
CA ASP A 205 -25.79 20.53 -12.43
C ASP A 205 -26.50 20.70 -11.07
N GLU A 206 -27.39 19.76 -10.72
CA GLU A 206 -28.09 19.73 -9.43
C GLU A 206 -27.33 18.90 -8.39
N GLY A 207 -26.17 18.34 -8.75
CA GLY A 207 -25.38 17.46 -7.90
C GLY A 207 -26.02 16.09 -7.69
N LEU A 208 -26.91 15.67 -8.58
CA LEU A 208 -27.56 14.36 -8.58
C LEU A 208 -26.79 13.37 -9.48
N LEU A 209 -26.95 12.09 -9.17
CA LEU A 209 -26.20 11.02 -9.82
C LEU A 209 -26.74 10.74 -11.24
N THR A 210 -25.89 10.94 -12.25
CA THR A 210 -26.24 10.69 -13.64
C THR A 210 -26.32 9.19 -13.94
N ARG A 211 -26.84 8.83 -15.13
CA ARG A 211 -26.81 7.43 -15.60
C ARG A 211 -25.39 6.88 -15.70
N LEU A 212 -24.43 7.74 -16.07
CA LEU A 212 -23.02 7.39 -16.10
C LEU A 212 -22.46 7.24 -14.68
N GLY A 213 -22.76 8.16 -13.77
CA GLY A 213 -22.35 8.09 -12.37
C GLY A 213 -22.84 6.81 -11.67
N ARG A 214 -24.08 6.39 -11.94
CA ARG A 214 -24.60 5.09 -11.47
C ARG A 214 -23.77 3.92 -11.96
N LYS A 215 -23.42 3.89 -13.25
CA LYS A 215 -22.54 2.85 -13.80
C LYS A 215 -21.16 2.89 -13.14
N MET A 216 -20.60 4.08 -12.92
CA MET A 216 -19.28 4.24 -12.29
C MET A 216 -19.26 3.71 -10.86
N ALA A 217 -20.34 3.90 -10.09
CA ALA A 217 -20.45 3.46 -8.70
C ALA A 217 -20.41 1.93 -8.53
N ASP A 218 -20.72 1.16 -9.58
CA ASP A 218 -20.65 -0.30 -9.56
C ASP A 218 -19.22 -0.85 -9.72
N PHE A 219 -18.27 -0.03 -10.17
CA PHE A 219 -16.88 -0.44 -10.30
C PHE A 219 -16.13 -0.19 -8.98
N PRO A 220 -15.46 -1.20 -8.40
CA PRO A 220 -14.77 -1.07 -7.11
C PRO A 220 -13.40 -0.39 -7.28
N MET A 221 -13.39 0.85 -7.78
CA MET A 221 -12.18 1.60 -8.09
C MET A 221 -12.38 3.11 -8.12
N GLU A 222 -11.30 3.85 -8.35
CA GLU A 222 -11.35 5.30 -8.48
C GLU A 222 -12.26 5.75 -9.64
N PRO A 223 -13.09 6.80 -9.44
CA PRO A 223 -14.02 7.28 -10.46
C PRO A 223 -13.38 7.60 -11.81
N THR A 224 -12.15 8.11 -11.82
CA THR A 224 -11.40 8.41 -13.05
C THR A 224 -11.12 7.15 -13.87
N LEU A 225 -10.72 6.05 -13.21
CA LEU A 225 -10.46 4.77 -13.87
C LEU A 225 -11.76 4.11 -14.32
N ALA A 226 -12.83 4.20 -13.52
CA ALA A 226 -14.15 3.70 -13.90
C ALA A 226 -14.69 4.43 -15.15
N LYS A 227 -14.56 5.76 -15.19
CA LYS A 227 -14.93 6.57 -16.36
C LYS A 227 -14.14 6.17 -17.61
N MET A 228 -12.83 6.01 -17.48
CA MET A 228 -11.95 5.59 -18.58
C MET A 228 -12.37 4.21 -19.12
N LEU A 229 -12.65 3.25 -18.24
CA LEU A 229 -13.09 1.93 -18.64
C LEU A 229 -14.45 1.95 -19.35
N ILE A 230 -15.41 2.73 -18.86
CA ILE A 230 -16.73 2.86 -19.51
C ILE A 230 -16.59 3.54 -20.88
N ALA A 231 -15.79 4.61 -20.98
CA ALA A 231 -15.59 5.34 -22.25
C ALA A 231 -14.82 4.53 -23.30
N SER A 232 -13.96 3.60 -22.88
CA SER A 232 -13.18 2.75 -23.79
C SER A 232 -14.05 1.86 -24.70
N VAL A 233 -15.29 1.60 -24.30
CA VAL A 233 -16.27 0.82 -25.06
C VAL A 233 -16.67 1.57 -26.33
N ASP A 234 -17.03 2.85 -26.17
CA ASP A 234 -17.44 3.71 -27.29
C ASP A 234 -16.24 4.00 -28.23
N MET A 235 -15.02 3.97 -27.70
CA MET A 235 -13.78 4.15 -28.45
C MET A 235 -13.22 2.86 -29.07
N GLY A 236 -13.82 1.70 -28.81
CA GLY A 236 -13.38 0.41 -29.38
C GLY A 236 -12.05 -0.14 -28.84
N CYS A 237 -11.57 0.32 -27.68
CA CYS A 237 -10.28 -0.06 -27.07
C CYS A 237 -10.43 -0.66 -25.66
N SER A 238 -11.55 -1.33 -25.41
CA SER A 238 -11.92 -1.83 -24.08
C SER A 238 -11.05 -2.96 -23.56
N GLU A 239 -10.47 -3.80 -24.43
CA GLU A 239 -9.59 -4.91 -24.02
C GLU A 239 -8.27 -4.38 -23.44
N GLU A 240 -7.69 -3.41 -24.13
CA GLU A 240 -6.43 -2.77 -23.79
C GLU A 240 -6.60 -1.95 -22.51
N ILE A 241 -7.64 -1.12 -22.44
CA ILE A 241 -7.92 -0.29 -21.26
C ILE A 241 -8.22 -1.16 -20.04
N LEU A 242 -8.99 -2.24 -20.19
CA LEU A 242 -9.24 -3.19 -19.11
C LEU A 242 -7.94 -3.78 -18.55
N SER A 243 -6.99 -4.12 -19.42
CA SER A 243 -5.68 -4.63 -19.02
C SER A 243 -4.83 -3.56 -18.34
N ILE A 244 -4.79 -2.33 -18.86
CA ILE A 244 -4.06 -1.19 -18.27
C ILE A 244 -4.63 -0.87 -16.88
N VAL A 245 -5.94 -0.77 -16.76
CA VAL A 245 -6.65 -0.49 -15.51
C VAL A 245 -6.35 -1.54 -14.44
N ALA A 246 -6.39 -2.82 -14.82
CA ALA A 246 -6.07 -3.90 -13.90
C ALA A 246 -4.61 -3.84 -13.41
N MET A 247 -3.68 -3.45 -14.29
CA MET A 247 -2.27 -3.27 -13.96
C MET A 247 -2.01 -2.05 -13.07
N LEU A 248 -2.77 -0.97 -13.22
CA LEU A 248 -2.71 0.21 -12.33
C LEU A 248 -3.29 -0.06 -10.94
N SER A 249 -4.21 -1.03 -10.84
CA SER A 249 -4.87 -1.40 -9.58
C SER A 249 -3.99 -2.27 -8.65
N VAL A 250 -2.82 -2.70 -9.11
CA VAL A 250 -1.86 -3.47 -8.30
C VAL A 250 -0.63 -2.65 -7.98
N GLN A 251 0.08 -3.05 -6.91
CA GLN A 251 1.38 -2.47 -6.57
C GLN A 251 2.40 -2.72 -7.71
N SER A 252 3.51 -1.97 -7.68
CA SER A 252 4.58 -2.02 -8.68
C SER A 252 4.86 -3.44 -9.18
N VAL A 253 4.69 -3.64 -10.49
CA VAL A 253 4.87 -4.93 -11.17
C VAL A 253 6.34 -5.26 -11.35
N PHE A 254 7.19 -4.24 -11.52
CA PHE A 254 8.62 -4.40 -11.72
C PHE A 254 9.34 -4.64 -10.39
N TYR A 255 10.26 -5.60 -10.41
CA TYR A 255 11.14 -5.93 -9.28
C TYR A 255 12.57 -5.50 -9.62
N ARG A 256 13.15 -4.62 -8.81
CA ARG A 256 14.49 -4.06 -9.08
C ARG A 256 15.43 -4.32 -7.90
N PRO A 257 15.99 -5.55 -7.76
CA PRO A 257 16.88 -5.89 -6.66
C PRO A 257 18.22 -5.13 -6.77
N LYS A 258 18.77 -4.66 -5.64
CA LYS A 258 20.00 -3.86 -5.57
C LYS A 258 21.19 -4.53 -6.29
N GLU A 259 21.35 -5.85 -6.13
CA GLU A 259 22.46 -6.60 -6.73
C GLU A 259 22.35 -6.79 -8.25
N LYS A 260 21.14 -6.70 -8.83
CA LYS A 260 20.89 -6.96 -10.25
C LYS A 260 20.18 -5.81 -10.95
N GLN A 261 20.39 -4.57 -10.50
CA GLN A 261 19.74 -3.38 -11.05
C GLN A 261 19.93 -3.26 -12.57
N GLY A 262 21.17 -3.39 -13.07
CA GLY A 262 21.44 -3.30 -14.51
C GLY A 262 20.73 -4.37 -15.34
N GLN A 263 20.59 -5.59 -14.82
CA GLN A 263 19.85 -6.67 -15.50
C GLN A 263 18.34 -6.39 -15.48
N ALA A 264 17.80 -5.93 -14.36
CA ALA A 264 16.40 -5.57 -14.21
C ALA A 264 16.03 -4.41 -15.16
N ASP A 265 16.87 -3.38 -15.23
CA ASP A 265 16.67 -2.22 -16.09
C ASP A 265 16.75 -2.60 -17.57
N SER A 266 17.70 -3.47 -17.95
CA SER A 266 17.79 -4.01 -19.31
C SER A 266 16.56 -4.83 -19.71
N LYS A 267 16.00 -5.62 -18.78
CA LYS A 267 14.77 -6.39 -19.01
C LYS A 267 13.55 -5.47 -19.11
N LYS A 268 13.42 -4.48 -18.23
CA LYS A 268 12.35 -3.47 -18.29
C LYS A 268 12.38 -2.68 -19.60
N ALA A 269 13.56 -2.31 -20.08
CA ALA A 269 13.73 -1.58 -21.34
C ALA A 269 13.17 -2.33 -22.56
N LYS A 270 13.12 -3.67 -22.53
CA LYS A 270 12.51 -4.47 -23.62
C LYS A 270 11.00 -4.31 -23.74
N PHE A 271 10.33 -3.92 -22.65
CA PHE A 271 8.89 -3.72 -22.64
C PHE A 271 8.49 -2.26 -22.85
N HIS A 272 9.45 -1.33 -22.73
CA HIS A 272 9.21 0.10 -22.85
C HIS A 272 8.57 0.45 -24.19
N GLN A 273 7.47 1.19 -24.13
CA GLN A 273 6.80 1.79 -25.27
C GLN A 273 7.09 3.30 -25.27
N PRO A 274 7.66 3.87 -26.36
CA PRO A 274 7.92 5.31 -26.47
C PRO A 274 6.67 6.18 -26.25
N GLU A 275 5.50 5.62 -26.54
CA GLU A 275 4.20 6.28 -26.43
C GLU A 275 3.74 6.44 -24.98
N GLY A 276 4.29 5.67 -24.04
CA GLY A 276 4.09 5.90 -22.60
C GLY A 276 4.14 4.68 -21.69
N ASP A 277 4.14 4.97 -20.38
CA ASP A 277 4.23 3.95 -19.33
C ASP A 277 2.97 3.07 -19.24
N HIS A 278 1.79 3.60 -19.53
CA HIS A 278 0.56 2.79 -19.58
C HIS A 278 0.61 1.71 -20.66
N LEU A 279 1.15 2.04 -21.83
CA LEU A 279 1.35 1.06 -22.92
C LEU A 279 2.47 0.08 -22.59
N THR A 280 3.48 0.52 -21.84
CA THR A 280 4.49 -0.38 -21.27
C THR A 280 3.85 -1.44 -20.35
N LEU A 281 2.91 -1.06 -19.49
CA LEU A 281 2.17 -2.02 -18.64
C LEU A 281 1.34 -3.00 -19.48
N LEU A 282 0.70 -2.53 -20.56
CA LEU A 282 -0.04 -3.36 -21.49
C LEU A 282 0.87 -4.41 -22.16
N THR A 283 2.03 -3.98 -22.68
CA THR A 283 3.02 -4.87 -23.30
C THR A 283 3.49 -5.94 -22.32
N VAL A 284 3.74 -5.58 -21.05
CA VAL A 284 4.09 -6.54 -20.00
C VAL A 284 2.98 -7.57 -19.78
N TYR A 285 1.73 -7.13 -19.64
CA TYR A 285 0.60 -8.03 -19.44
C TYR A 285 0.39 -8.97 -20.62
N ASN A 286 0.49 -8.46 -21.85
CA ASN A 286 0.36 -9.26 -23.06
C ASN A 286 1.51 -10.26 -23.24
N GLY A 287 2.75 -9.88 -22.92
CA GLY A 287 3.89 -10.81 -22.90
C GLY A 287 3.72 -11.93 -21.88
N TRP A 288 3.16 -11.62 -20.71
CA TRP A 288 2.85 -12.63 -19.70
C TRP A 288 1.69 -13.56 -20.12
N LYS A 289 0.64 -13.01 -20.73
CA LYS A 289 -0.48 -13.77 -21.31
C LYS A 289 0.01 -14.72 -22.41
N ALA A 290 0.87 -14.25 -23.33
CA ALA A 290 1.44 -15.05 -24.41
C ALA A 290 2.37 -16.17 -23.91
N SER A 291 2.98 -16.00 -22.73
CA SER A 291 3.77 -17.04 -22.05
C SER A 291 2.92 -17.98 -21.17
N ASN A 292 1.61 -18.05 -21.41
CA ASN A 292 0.65 -18.88 -20.67
C ASN A 292 0.66 -18.61 -19.16
N PHE A 293 0.78 -17.33 -18.77
CA PHE A 293 0.77 -16.90 -17.37
C PHE A 293 1.90 -17.52 -16.53
N SER A 294 3.06 -17.79 -17.14
CA SER A 294 4.17 -18.49 -16.52
C SER A 294 4.84 -17.69 -15.40
N ASN A 295 5.04 -18.35 -14.25
CA ASN A 295 5.85 -17.80 -13.15
C ASN A 295 7.33 -17.69 -13.51
N ALA A 296 7.86 -18.64 -14.30
CA ALA A 296 9.25 -18.62 -14.72
C ALA A 296 9.54 -17.41 -15.61
N TRP A 297 8.59 -17.09 -16.52
CA TRP A 297 8.68 -15.89 -17.35
C TRP A 297 8.70 -14.61 -16.50
N CYS A 298 7.90 -14.52 -15.45
CA CYS A 298 7.94 -13.38 -14.54
C CYS A 298 9.32 -13.25 -13.87
N TYR A 299 9.87 -14.36 -13.36
CA TYR A 299 11.18 -14.36 -12.70
C TYR A 299 12.31 -13.94 -13.64
N GLU A 300 12.35 -14.48 -14.86
CA GLU A 300 13.36 -14.15 -15.88
C GLU A 300 13.31 -12.70 -16.37
N ASN A 301 12.16 -12.04 -16.22
CA ASN A 301 11.92 -10.67 -16.65
C ASN A 301 11.85 -9.67 -15.49
N PHE A 302 12.22 -10.09 -14.27
CA PHE A 302 12.18 -9.22 -13.08
C PHE A 302 10.78 -8.63 -12.82
N ILE A 303 9.76 -9.46 -12.99
CA ILE A 303 8.35 -9.12 -12.78
C ILE A 303 7.82 -9.90 -11.58
N GLN A 304 7.02 -9.23 -10.75
CA GLN A 304 6.39 -9.84 -9.59
C GLN A 304 5.18 -10.69 -10.02
N ALA A 305 5.36 -12.02 -10.04
CA ALA A 305 4.30 -12.96 -10.45
C ALA A 305 3.00 -12.81 -9.64
N ARG A 306 3.10 -12.47 -8.36
CA ARG A 306 1.93 -12.23 -7.51
C ARG A 306 1.12 -11.00 -7.94
N SER A 307 1.81 -9.90 -8.23
CA SER A 307 1.16 -8.67 -8.71
C SER A 307 0.46 -8.93 -10.04
N MET A 308 1.10 -9.69 -10.95
CA MET A 308 0.49 -10.11 -12.22
C MET A 308 -0.76 -10.98 -12.04
N ARG A 309 -0.73 -11.97 -11.14
CA ARG A 309 -1.91 -12.78 -10.82
C ARG A 309 -3.04 -11.94 -10.24
N ARG A 310 -2.73 -11.05 -9.31
CA ARG A 310 -3.72 -10.12 -8.75
C ARG A 310 -4.31 -9.20 -9.82
N ALA A 311 -3.49 -8.71 -10.75
CA ALA A 311 -3.98 -7.93 -11.89
C ALA A 311 -4.90 -8.78 -12.77
N GLN A 312 -4.58 -10.05 -13.02
CA GLN A 312 -5.46 -10.97 -13.75
C GLN A 312 -6.81 -11.16 -13.06
N ASP A 313 -6.82 -11.31 -11.74
CA ASP A 313 -8.04 -11.49 -10.95
C ASP A 313 -8.90 -10.22 -10.98
N VAL A 314 -8.29 -9.04 -10.79
CA VAL A 314 -8.96 -7.74 -10.96
C VAL A 314 -9.54 -7.60 -12.36
N ARG A 315 -8.76 -7.93 -13.40
CA ARG A 315 -9.20 -7.88 -14.79
C ARG A 315 -10.43 -8.76 -15.04
N LYS A 316 -10.45 -9.97 -14.47
CA LYS A 316 -11.60 -10.89 -14.57
C LYS A 316 -12.84 -10.34 -13.86
N GLN A 317 -12.66 -9.75 -12.67
CA GLN A 317 -13.76 -9.13 -11.92
C GLN A 317 -14.36 -7.95 -12.68
N LEU A 318 -13.52 -7.06 -13.20
CA LEU A 318 -13.94 -5.91 -13.99
C LEU A 318 -14.66 -6.34 -15.28
N LEU A 319 -14.13 -7.36 -15.97
CA LEU A 319 -14.79 -7.94 -17.15
C LEU A 319 -16.23 -8.40 -16.82
N GLY A 320 -16.41 -9.13 -15.71
CA GLY A 320 -17.73 -9.58 -15.28
C GLY A 320 -18.69 -8.46 -14.85
N ILE A 321 -18.19 -7.27 -14.52
CA ILE A 321 -19.01 -6.07 -14.32
C ILE A 321 -19.37 -5.45 -15.68
N MET A 322 -18.42 -5.36 -16.61
CA MET A 322 -18.65 -4.84 -17.96
C MET A 322 -19.69 -5.67 -18.74
N ASP A 323 -19.63 -7.00 -18.62
CA ASP A 323 -20.60 -7.92 -19.25
C ASP A 323 -22.02 -7.67 -18.74
N ARG A 324 -22.19 -7.44 -17.43
CA ARG A 324 -23.50 -7.13 -16.82
C ARG A 324 -24.15 -5.88 -17.39
N TYR A 325 -23.33 -4.91 -17.78
CA TYR A 325 -23.79 -3.65 -18.38
C TYR A 325 -23.95 -3.72 -19.90
N VAL A 326 -23.77 -4.91 -20.50
CA VAL A 326 -23.83 -5.14 -21.95
C VAL A 326 -22.88 -4.18 -22.68
N LEU A 327 -21.77 -3.81 -22.02
CA LEU A 327 -20.75 -2.93 -22.61
C LEU A 327 -19.91 -3.65 -23.68
N LEU A 328 -20.11 -4.96 -23.85
CA LEU A 328 -19.36 -5.80 -24.78
C LEU A 328 -20.25 -6.42 -25.87
N SER A 329 -21.48 -5.95 -26.08
CA SER A 329 -22.39 -6.52 -27.10
C SER A 329 -21.90 -6.43 -28.55
N SER A 330 -20.77 -5.78 -28.81
CA SER A 330 -20.10 -5.81 -30.11
C SER A 330 -19.22 -7.05 -30.32
N PHE A 331 -19.04 -7.93 -29.33
CA PHE A 331 -18.11 -9.07 -29.38
C PHE A 331 -18.70 -10.43 -29.78
N ILE A 332 -20.03 -10.57 -29.96
CA ILE A 332 -20.65 -11.87 -30.33
C ILE A 332 -20.87 -12.01 -31.85
N VAL A 333 -20.55 -10.99 -32.65
CA VAL A 333 -20.62 -11.08 -34.11
C VAL A 333 -19.35 -10.51 -34.74
N LEU A 334 -18.27 -11.31 -34.73
CA LEU A 334 -17.30 -11.47 -35.83
C LEU A 334 -16.27 -12.56 -35.50
#